data_AF-A0A3N0BRN6-F1
#
_entry.id   AF-A0A3N0BRN6-F1
#
_cell.length_a   1.000
_cell.length_b   1.000
_cell.length_c   1.000
_cell.angle_alpha   90.00
_cell.angle_beta   90.00
_cell.angle_gamma   90.00
#
_symmetry.space_group_name_H-M   'P 1'
#
loop_
_entity.id
_entity.type
_entity.pdbx_description
1 polymer ?
#
loop_
_entity_poly.entity_id
_entity_poly.type
_entity_poly.pdbx_seq_one_letter_code
_entity_poly.pdbx_strand_id
1 'polypeptide(L)'
;MTIQPLPVPTRIFNGEGLISYASRHAARNGTTVEEIERALFEGGAIPKPSHRRTPERLQAWRDLGDLHESAFTTPAKIDGSEVIDRELCLRCTQGSGGTARLPRIGWVCARHCRWLGTTQHDIRALPELIAAERHYRRDLAPRGVLVDSPIMLWARECATTVLRSSTVVFRQSTVRERSRRGSTSDLDLLAYPETVNVARLATSPGFNTRMLQPGLWHRDRYDLSIKAVAGFFPAAHEDESLRAAHRITAFFDAIAWNIKRNPPPSPADAGPGTPLGQAWSTRGR
;
A
#
# COMPACT_ATOMS: atom_id res chain seq x y z
N MET A 1 -0.44 -3.25 39.70
CA MET A 1 0.01 -4.65 39.55
C MET A 1 1.09 -4.66 38.49
N THR A 2 2.20 -5.38 38.70
CA THR A 2 3.27 -5.47 37.70
C THR A 2 3.06 -6.73 36.87
N ILE A 3 2.79 -6.57 35.58
CA ILE A 3 2.67 -7.68 34.63
C ILE A 3 4.09 -8.11 34.26
N GLN A 4 4.38 -9.41 34.37
CA GLN A 4 5.65 -9.98 33.93
C GLN A 4 5.53 -10.43 32.46
N PRO A 5 6.59 -10.26 31.65
CA PRO A 5 6.60 -10.80 30.29
C PRO A 5 6.41 -12.31 30.26
N LEU A 6 5.81 -12.82 29.18
CA LEU A 6 5.73 -14.26 28.94
C LEU A 6 7.13 -14.84 28.62
N PRO A 7 7.39 -16.11 28.98
CA PRO A 7 8.74 -16.68 28.95
C PRO A 7 9.31 -16.81 27.53
N VAL A 8 8.47 -17.02 26.51
CA VAL A 8 8.91 -17.14 25.12
C VAL A 8 8.60 -15.83 24.38
N PRO A 9 9.62 -15.02 24.03
CA PRO A 9 9.41 -13.74 23.37
C PRO A 9 8.89 -13.95 21.94
N THR A 10 7.93 -13.11 21.55
CA THR A 10 7.42 -13.07 20.18
C THR A 10 7.77 -11.74 19.55
N ARG A 11 8.46 -11.79 18.41
CA ARG A 11 8.73 -10.58 17.62
C ARG A 11 7.43 -9.94 17.14
N ILE A 12 7.21 -8.67 17.48
CA ILE A 12 6.20 -7.84 16.83
C ILE A 12 6.65 -7.40 15.43
N PHE A 13 5.75 -7.43 14.45
CA PHE A 13 5.99 -6.87 13.13
C PHE A 13 5.50 -5.42 13.05
N ASN A 14 6.18 -4.62 12.22
CA ASN A 14 5.82 -3.23 12.06
C ASN A 14 4.41 -3.14 11.47
N GLY A 15 3.51 -2.39 12.11
CA GLY A 15 2.11 -2.34 11.71
C GLY A 15 1.20 -3.45 12.24
N GLU A 16 1.75 -4.45 12.93
CA GLU A 16 0.97 -5.56 13.47
C GLU A 16 -0.01 -5.07 14.54
N GLY A 17 -1.27 -5.48 14.40
CA GLY A 17 -2.32 -5.14 15.36
C GLY A 17 -2.31 -6.06 16.57
N LEU A 18 -2.95 -5.60 17.65
CA LEU A 18 -3.06 -6.33 18.91
C LEU A 18 -3.56 -7.77 18.71
N ILE A 19 -4.61 -7.96 17.89
CA ILE A 19 -5.22 -9.28 17.69
C ILE A 19 -4.22 -10.26 17.06
N SER A 20 -3.55 -9.86 15.97
CA SER A 20 -2.54 -10.70 15.30
C SER A 20 -1.39 -11.04 16.24
N TYR A 21 -0.86 -10.04 16.93
CA TYR A 21 0.25 -10.22 17.85
C TYR A 21 -0.13 -11.15 19.02
N ALA A 22 -1.27 -10.88 19.66
CA ALA A 22 -1.74 -11.65 20.81
C ALA A 22 -1.92 -13.13 20.48
N SER A 23 -2.57 -13.45 19.35
CA SER A 23 -2.73 -14.83 18.89
C SER A 23 -1.38 -15.53 18.68
N ARG A 24 -0.43 -14.85 18.03
CA ARG A 24 0.93 -15.40 17.81
C ARG A 24 1.71 -15.55 19.10
N HIS A 25 1.59 -14.60 20.01
CA HIS A 25 2.32 -14.59 21.27
C HIS A 25 1.81 -15.64 22.25
N ALA A 26 0.48 -15.80 22.35
CA ALA A 26 -0.16 -16.87 23.09
C ALA A 26 0.26 -18.25 22.55
N ALA A 27 0.10 -18.48 21.24
CA ALA A 27 0.44 -19.76 20.62
C ALA A 27 1.92 -20.14 20.82
N ARG A 28 2.84 -19.17 20.73
CA ARG A 28 4.28 -19.40 20.96
C ARG A 28 4.60 -19.78 22.41
N ASN A 29 3.75 -19.39 23.36
CA ASN A 29 3.85 -19.74 24.77
C ASN A 29 2.97 -20.94 25.17
N GLY A 30 2.42 -21.67 24.18
CA GLY A 30 1.63 -22.88 24.44
C GLY A 30 0.28 -22.63 25.12
N THR A 31 -0.30 -21.44 24.94
CA THR A 31 -1.56 -21.02 25.57
C THR A 31 -2.44 -20.29 24.55
N THR A 32 -3.62 -19.84 24.99
CA THR A 32 -4.60 -19.11 24.19
C THR A 32 -4.74 -17.67 24.65
N VAL A 33 -5.25 -16.80 23.77
CA VAL A 33 -5.53 -15.39 24.11
C VAL A 33 -6.55 -15.33 25.25
N GLU A 34 -7.54 -16.21 25.21
CA GLU A 34 -8.62 -16.32 26.18
C GLU A 34 -8.11 -16.70 27.58
N GLU A 35 -7.17 -17.64 27.67
CA GLU A 35 -6.54 -18.03 28.94
C GLU A 35 -5.73 -16.88 29.54
N ILE A 36 -4.90 -16.22 28.73
CA ILE A 36 -4.11 -15.07 29.16
C ILE A 36 -5.03 -13.93 29.63
N GLU A 37 -6.04 -13.58 28.83
CA GLU A 37 -6.94 -12.48 29.17
C GLU A 37 -7.82 -12.78 30.38
N ARG A 38 -8.22 -14.05 30.58
CA ARG A 38 -8.87 -14.48 31.82
C ARG A 38 -7.96 -14.29 33.03
N ALA A 39 -6.70 -14.70 32.96
CA ALA A 39 -5.75 -14.51 34.05
C ALA A 39 -5.47 -13.03 34.34
N LEU A 40 -5.33 -12.20 33.31
CA LEU A 40 -5.19 -10.74 33.45
C LEU A 40 -6.44 -10.11 34.09
N PHE A 41 -7.63 -10.58 33.74
CA PHE A 41 -8.87 -10.09 34.32
C PHE A 41 -9.01 -10.51 35.80
N GLU A 42 -8.75 -11.78 36.12
CA GLU A 42 -8.78 -12.30 37.49
C GLU A 42 -7.74 -11.61 38.40
N GLY A 43 -6.58 -11.23 37.84
CA GLY A 43 -5.57 -10.42 38.51
C GLY A 43 -5.91 -8.92 38.63
N GLY A 44 -6.98 -8.45 38.00
CA GLY A 44 -7.38 -7.03 38.00
C GLY A 44 -6.52 -6.12 37.11
N ALA A 45 -5.76 -6.69 36.16
CA ALA A 45 -4.90 -5.95 35.24
C ALA A 45 -5.67 -5.35 34.04
N ILE A 46 -6.78 -5.97 33.64
CA ILE A 46 -7.65 -5.47 32.57
C ILE A 46 -9.12 -5.50 33.00
N PRO A 47 -9.96 -4.59 32.48
CA PRO A 47 -11.41 -4.63 32.72
C PRO A 47 -12.04 -5.86 32.06
N LYS A 48 -13.32 -6.12 32.37
CA LYS A 48 -14.06 -7.29 31.89
C LYS A 48 -13.92 -7.46 30.36
N PRO A 49 -13.72 -8.69 29.83
CA PRO A 49 -13.35 -8.96 28.43
C PRO A 49 -14.31 -8.44 27.34
N SER A 50 -15.47 -7.87 27.70
CA SER A 50 -16.45 -7.31 26.75
C SER A 50 -15.92 -6.10 25.98
N HIS A 51 -14.87 -5.42 26.47
CA HIS A 51 -14.28 -4.26 25.80
C HIS A 51 -12.96 -4.64 25.08
N ARG A 52 -13.08 -5.11 23.83
CA ARG A 52 -11.95 -5.61 23.03
C ARG A 52 -10.86 -4.57 22.69
N ARG A 53 -11.01 -3.28 23.00
CA ARG A 53 -10.00 -2.25 22.67
C ARG A 53 -9.93 -1.16 23.74
N THR A 54 -9.67 -1.53 24.99
CA THR A 54 -9.36 -0.53 26.01
C THR A 54 -7.85 -0.21 26.03
N PRO A 55 -7.46 1.01 26.45
CA PRO A 55 -6.05 1.35 26.65
C PRO A 55 -5.34 0.38 27.60
N GLU A 56 -6.02 -0.12 28.62
CA GLU A 56 -5.49 -1.06 29.61
C GLU A 56 -5.17 -2.40 28.94
N ARG A 57 -6.05 -2.91 28.06
CA ARG A 57 -5.79 -4.14 27.29
C ARG A 57 -4.55 -3.97 26.40
N LEU A 58 -4.40 -2.83 25.74
CA LEU A 58 -3.23 -2.55 24.91
C LEU A 58 -1.96 -2.54 25.76
N GLN A 59 -1.98 -1.87 26.91
CA GLN A 59 -0.83 -1.80 27.80
C GLN A 59 -0.46 -3.18 28.35
N ALA A 60 -1.44 -3.97 28.80
CA ALA A 60 -1.19 -5.30 29.34
C ALA A 60 -0.50 -6.22 28.33
N TRP A 61 -0.91 -6.18 27.06
CA TRP A 61 -0.26 -6.96 26.00
C TRP A 61 1.10 -6.41 25.57
N ARG A 62 1.38 -5.12 25.78
CA ARG A 62 2.74 -4.58 25.63
C ARG A 62 3.63 -5.10 26.74
N ASP A 63 3.16 -5.07 27.99
CA ASP A 63 3.92 -5.52 29.15
C ASP A 63 4.22 -7.04 29.06
N LEU A 64 3.21 -7.85 28.68
CA LEU A 64 3.39 -9.29 28.45
C LEU A 64 4.44 -9.61 27.37
N GLY A 65 4.55 -8.75 26.36
CA GLY A 65 5.47 -8.92 25.24
C GLY A 65 6.79 -8.19 25.37
N ASP A 66 7.01 -7.44 26.46
CA ASP A 66 8.10 -6.48 26.61
C ASP A 66 8.24 -5.54 25.38
N LEU A 67 7.11 -4.97 24.95
CA LEU A 67 7.01 -4.18 23.73
C LEU A 67 7.17 -2.68 24.01
N HIS A 68 7.75 -1.98 23.04
CA HIS A 68 7.79 -0.52 23.04
C HIS A 68 6.39 0.11 23.08
N GLU A 69 6.26 1.30 23.69
CA GLU A 69 4.99 2.05 23.82
C GLU A 69 4.29 2.33 22.46
N SER A 70 5.08 2.39 21.39
CA SER A 70 4.59 2.59 20.02
C SER A 70 3.97 1.32 19.40
N ALA A 71 3.94 0.18 20.08
CA ALA A 71 3.24 -1.00 19.60
C ALA A 71 1.74 -0.72 19.49
N PHE A 72 1.11 -1.24 18.43
CA PHE A 72 -0.32 -1.11 18.14
C PHE A 72 -0.82 0.32 17.83
N THR A 73 0.06 1.27 17.54
CA THR A 73 -0.31 2.68 17.29
C THR A 73 -0.46 3.04 15.81
N THR A 74 -0.44 2.05 14.91
CA THR A 74 -0.51 2.33 13.46
C THR A 74 -1.85 2.97 13.10
N PRO A 75 -1.85 4.15 12.45
CA PRO A 75 -3.06 4.91 12.20
C PRO A 75 -4.03 4.14 11.31
N ALA A 76 -5.32 4.34 11.54
CA ALA A 76 -6.37 3.76 10.71
C ALA A 76 -6.53 4.48 9.36
N LYS A 77 -6.09 5.74 9.26
CA LYS A 77 -6.16 6.55 8.04
C LYS A 77 -4.87 7.36 7.84
N ILE A 78 -4.46 7.54 6.59
CA ILE A 78 -3.38 8.44 6.17
C ILE A 78 -3.91 9.26 5.00
N ASP A 79 -3.83 10.59 5.11
CA ASP A 79 -4.32 11.53 4.08
C ASP A 79 -5.75 11.23 3.59
N GLY A 80 -6.63 10.86 4.53
CA GLY A 80 -8.03 10.50 4.26
C GLY A 80 -8.24 9.08 3.70
N SER A 81 -7.19 8.39 3.27
CA SER A 81 -7.27 6.99 2.81
C SER A 81 -7.18 6.02 3.98
N GLU A 82 -7.97 4.94 3.93
CA GLU A 82 -7.95 3.90 4.97
C GLU A 82 -6.70 3.05 4.87
N VAL A 83 -6.11 2.69 6.01
CA VAL A 83 -4.99 1.76 6.05
C VAL A 83 -5.53 0.36 6.31
N ILE A 84 -5.58 -0.44 5.25
CA ILE A 84 -6.09 -1.82 5.34
C ILE A 84 -5.14 -2.76 6.10
N ASP A 85 -5.75 -3.73 6.77
CA ASP A 85 -5.06 -4.88 7.32
C ASP A 85 -4.67 -5.83 6.19
N ARG A 86 -3.42 -6.28 6.16
CA ARG A 86 -2.88 -7.19 5.14
C ARG A 86 -2.12 -8.33 5.77
N GLU A 87 -2.10 -9.46 5.09
CA GLU A 87 -1.36 -10.62 5.57
C GLU A 87 0.14 -10.33 5.69
N LEU A 88 0.71 -10.73 6.82
CA LEU A 88 2.14 -10.73 7.02
C LEU A 88 2.79 -11.84 6.18
N CYS A 89 4.01 -11.62 5.72
CA CYS A 89 4.75 -12.64 4.98
C CYS A 89 4.86 -13.93 5.81
N LEU A 90 4.40 -15.06 5.27
CA LEU A 90 4.42 -16.35 5.97
C LEU A 90 5.84 -16.80 6.32
N ARG A 91 6.84 -16.41 5.52
CA ARG A 91 8.26 -16.67 5.87
C ARG A 91 8.77 -15.77 6.98
N CYS A 92 8.28 -14.52 7.09
CA CYS A 92 8.60 -13.68 8.25
C CYS A 92 8.01 -14.27 9.53
N THR A 93 6.77 -14.75 9.46
CA THR A 93 6.03 -15.26 10.61
C THR A 93 6.30 -16.74 10.90
N GLN A 94 7.21 -17.40 10.17
CA GLN A 94 7.50 -18.83 10.29
C GLN A 94 6.24 -19.71 10.15
N GLY A 95 5.30 -19.30 9.29
CA GLY A 95 4.07 -20.02 9.00
C GLY A 95 2.90 -19.71 9.93
N SER A 96 3.11 -18.94 11.02
CA SER A 96 2.06 -18.68 12.02
C SER A 96 0.88 -17.82 11.53
N GLY A 97 0.87 -17.39 10.27
CA GLY A 97 -0.04 -16.34 9.78
C GLY A 97 0.13 -15.02 10.52
N GLY A 98 -0.82 -14.10 10.31
CA GLY A 98 -0.88 -12.80 10.99
C GLY A 98 -1.24 -11.67 10.03
N THR A 99 -1.76 -10.57 10.57
CA THR A 99 -2.16 -9.40 9.80
C THR A 99 -1.55 -8.12 10.38
N ALA A 100 -1.25 -7.17 9.50
CA ALA A 100 -0.67 -5.89 9.85
C ALA A 100 -1.13 -4.79 8.92
N ARG A 101 -1.20 -3.58 9.47
CA ARG A 101 -1.35 -2.33 8.71
C ARG A 101 0.01 -1.89 8.25
N LEU A 102 0.28 -2.05 6.96
CA LEU A 102 1.62 -1.90 6.41
C LEU A 102 1.75 -0.63 5.54
N PRO A 103 1.54 0.61 6.06
CA PRO A 103 1.47 1.80 5.21
C PRO A 103 2.80 2.17 4.52
N ARG A 104 3.91 1.61 4.99
CA ARG A 104 5.26 1.85 4.43
C ARG A 104 5.75 0.75 3.51
N ILE A 105 4.98 -0.31 3.29
CA ILE A 105 5.38 -1.48 2.50
C ILE A 105 4.36 -1.67 1.39
N GLY A 106 4.82 -1.97 0.18
CA GLY A 106 3.93 -2.24 -0.94
C GLY A 106 3.36 -3.65 -0.87
N TRP A 107 3.17 -4.31 -2.01
CA TRP A 107 2.67 -5.68 -2.07
C TRP A 107 3.78 -6.74 -1.99
N VAL A 108 5.02 -6.32 -1.70
CA VAL A 108 6.17 -7.21 -1.76
C VAL A 108 6.95 -7.24 -0.45
N CYS A 109 7.15 -8.45 0.07
CA CYS A 109 8.15 -8.72 1.08
C CYS A 109 9.54 -8.79 0.44
N ALA A 110 10.27 -7.66 0.46
CA ALA A 110 11.62 -7.60 -0.09
C ALA A 110 12.62 -8.58 0.58
N ARG A 111 12.42 -8.89 1.87
CA ARG A 111 13.31 -9.82 2.61
C ARG A 111 13.23 -11.26 2.10
N HIS A 112 12.02 -11.73 1.84
CA HIS A 112 11.78 -13.12 1.45
C HIS A 112 11.47 -13.29 -0.04
N CYS A 113 11.49 -12.18 -0.80
CA CYS A 113 11.09 -12.12 -2.20
C CYS A 113 9.72 -12.78 -2.41
N ARG A 114 8.70 -12.28 -1.69
CA ARG A 114 7.33 -12.79 -1.81
C ARG A 114 6.32 -11.70 -2.10
N TRP A 115 5.32 -12.02 -2.91
CA TRP A 115 4.08 -11.27 -3.04
C TRP A 115 3.22 -11.43 -1.78
N LEU A 116 2.54 -10.36 -1.37
CA LEU A 116 1.70 -10.27 -0.16
C LEU A 116 0.19 -10.21 -0.47
N GLY A 117 -0.22 -10.49 -1.71
CA GLY A 117 -1.64 -10.56 -2.07
C GLY A 117 -2.33 -11.82 -1.53
N THR A 118 -3.62 -11.96 -1.86
CA THR A 118 -4.45 -13.14 -1.56
C THR A 118 -3.86 -14.36 -2.25
N THR A 119 -3.09 -15.15 -1.48
CA THR A 119 -2.06 -16.11 -1.90
C THR A 119 -0.68 -15.47 -2.05
N GLN A 120 0.22 -15.83 -1.14
CA GLN A 120 1.59 -15.38 -1.20
C GLN A 120 2.39 -16.19 -2.21
N HIS A 121 2.93 -15.53 -3.23
CA HIS A 121 3.76 -16.16 -4.26
C HIS A 121 5.25 -15.89 -4.04
N ASP A 122 6.11 -16.87 -4.37
CA ASP A 122 7.56 -16.63 -4.48
C ASP A 122 7.82 -15.84 -5.77
N ILE A 123 8.55 -14.73 -5.66
CA ILE A 123 8.86 -13.82 -6.77
C ILE A 123 10.37 -13.65 -6.98
N ARG A 124 11.21 -14.57 -6.47
CA ARG A 124 12.66 -14.52 -6.70
C ARG A 124 13.02 -14.50 -8.18
N ALA A 125 12.26 -15.20 -9.01
CA ALA A 125 12.42 -15.22 -10.46
C ALA A 125 12.00 -13.89 -11.13
N LEU A 126 11.47 -12.91 -10.38
CA LEU A 126 10.94 -11.63 -10.84
C LEU A 126 11.56 -10.44 -10.06
N PRO A 127 12.87 -10.17 -10.20
CA PRO A 127 13.57 -9.07 -9.50
C PRO A 127 12.96 -7.68 -9.77
N GLU A 128 12.27 -7.49 -10.89
CA GLU A 128 11.56 -6.24 -11.20
C GLU A 128 10.50 -5.86 -10.15
N LEU A 129 9.85 -6.84 -9.51
CA LEU A 129 8.89 -6.59 -8.43
C LEU A 129 9.60 -6.10 -7.16
N ILE A 130 10.81 -6.58 -6.90
CA ILE A 130 11.63 -6.11 -5.77
C ILE A 130 12.12 -4.69 -6.03
N ALA A 131 12.50 -4.38 -7.26
CA ALA A 131 12.84 -3.01 -7.66
C ALA A 131 11.64 -2.07 -7.49
N ALA A 132 10.45 -2.49 -7.94
CA ALA A 132 9.21 -1.75 -7.75
C ALA A 132 8.91 -1.48 -6.27
N GLU A 133 9.06 -2.49 -5.40
CA GLU A 133 8.89 -2.32 -3.95
C GLU A 133 9.86 -1.29 -3.37
N ARG A 134 11.13 -1.30 -3.79
CA ARG A 134 12.12 -0.29 -3.35
C ARG A 134 11.70 1.11 -3.78
N HIS A 135 11.18 1.26 -5.00
CA HIS A 135 10.64 2.52 -5.49
C HIS A 135 9.39 2.95 -4.72
N TYR A 136 8.48 2.03 -4.41
CA TYR A 136 7.31 2.29 -3.58
C TYR A 136 7.72 2.84 -2.21
N ARG A 137 8.64 2.16 -1.51
CA ARG A 137 9.10 2.57 -0.17
C ARG A 137 9.80 3.91 -0.15
N ARG A 138 10.57 4.21 -1.21
CA ARG A 138 11.37 5.44 -1.31
C ARG A 138 10.55 6.65 -1.74
N ASP A 139 9.62 6.47 -2.67
CA ASP A 139 8.94 7.59 -3.33
C ASP A 139 7.47 7.71 -2.95
N LEU A 140 6.73 6.58 -2.90
CA LEU A 140 5.28 6.60 -2.72
C LEU A 140 4.88 6.60 -1.24
N ALA A 141 5.46 5.71 -0.44
CA ALA A 141 5.16 5.61 0.98
C ALA A 141 5.43 6.92 1.76
N PRO A 142 6.51 7.69 1.50
CA PRO A 142 6.73 8.98 2.15
C PRO A 142 5.71 10.04 1.75
N ARG A 143 5.10 9.93 0.56
CA ARG A 143 4.04 10.81 0.05
C ARG A 143 2.64 10.41 0.51
N GLY A 144 2.52 9.51 1.49
CA GLY A 144 1.24 9.05 2.03
C GLY A 144 0.47 8.08 1.12
N VAL A 145 1.07 7.61 0.02
CA VAL A 145 0.39 6.73 -0.94
C VAL A 145 0.29 5.30 -0.40
N LEU A 146 -0.94 4.86 -0.14
CA LEU A 146 -1.25 3.49 0.29
C LEU A 146 -1.52 2.57 -0.91
N VAL A 147 -1.33 1.27 -0.74
CA VAL A 147 -1.52 0.27 -1.81
C VAL A 147 -2.94 0.20 -2.38
N ASP A 148 -3.92 0.63 -1.60
CA ASP A 148 -5.36 0.69 -1.88
C ASP A 148 -5.88 2.13 -2.03
N SER A 149 -4.98 3.12 -1.96
CA SER A 149 -5.36 4.51 -2.21
C SER A 149 -5.87 4.70 -3.64
N PRO A 150 -6.75 5.70 -3.89
CA PRO A 150 -7.31 5.95 -5.22
C PRO A 150 -6.25 6.06 -6.33
N ILE A 151 -5.10 6.66 -6.04
CA ILE A 151 -4.00 6.77 -7.02
C ILE A 151 -3.40 5.41 -7.38
N MET A 152 -3.24 4.50 -6.41
CA MET A 152 -2.70 3.17 -6.67
C MET A 152 -3.70 2.30 -7.44
N LEU A 153 -5.00 2.40 -7.11
CA LEU A 153 -6.06 1.72 -7.84
C LEU A 153 -6.12 2.18 -9.30
N TRP A 154 -6.11 3.49 -9.52
CA TRP A 154 -6.07 4.06 -10.87
C TRP A 154 -4.80 3.70 -11.64
N ALA A 155 -3.64 3.75 -10.97
CA ALA A 155 -2.37 3.38 -11.59
C ALA A 155 -2.36 1.90 -11.99
N ARG A 156 -2.95 1.03 -11.16
CA ARG A 156 -3.13 -0.39 -11.45
C ARG A 156 -4.04 -0.58 -12.67
N GLU A 157 -5.16 0.13 -12.74
CA GLU A 157 -6.04 0.07 -13.91
C GLU A 157 -5.34 0.52 -15.20
N CYS A 158 -4.52 1.58 -15.13
CA CYS A 158 -3.71 2.04 -16.24
C CYS A 158 -2.70 0.98 -16.68
N ALA A 159 -1.94 0.43 -15.73
CA ALA A 159 -0.95 -0.62 -16.00
C ALA A 159 -1.61 -1.86 -16.61
N THR A 160 -2.64 -2.40 -15.97
CA THR A 160 -3.33 -3.61 -16.43
C THR A 160 -4.02 -3.43 -17.78
N THR A 161 -4.56 -2.25 -18.09
CA THR A 161 -5.17 -1.98 -19.40
C THR A 161 -4.14 -1.99 -20.53
N VAL A 162 -2.98 -1.36 -20.29
CA VAL A 162 -1.87 -1.38 -21.25
C VAL A 162 -1.42 -2.82 -21.50
N LEU A 163 -1.34 -3.63 -20.44
CA LEU A 163 -0.91 -5.03 -20.50
C LEU A 163 -1.97 -6.00 -21.08
N ARG A 164 -3.26 -5.63 -21.07
CA ARG A 164 -4.37 -6.43 -21.62
C ARG A 164 -4.66 -6.18 -23.10
N SER A 165 -4.16 -5.09 -23.68
CA SER A 165 -4.54 -4.70 -25.04
C SER A 165 -4.02 -5.70 -26.08
N SER A 166 -4.94 -6.17 -26.93
CA SER A 166 -4.81 -7.34 -27.80
C SER A 166 -4.05 -7.09 -29.11
N THR A 167 -3.50 -5.90 -29.33
CA THR A 167 -2.83 -5.55 -30.59
C THR A 167 -1.39 -6.09 -30.64
N VAL A 168 -1.31 -7.39 -30.91
CA VAL A 168 -0.29 -8.12 -31.70
C VAL A 168 1.18 -8.14 -31.23
N VAL A 169 1.55 -9.35 -30.75
CA VAL A 169 2.85 -10.08 -30.87
C VAL A 169 4.01 -9.72 -29.92
N PHE A 170 4.35 -8.46 -29.65
CA PHE A 170 5.61 -8.18 -28.92
C PHE A 170 5.51 -8.12 -27.39
N ARG A 171 4.32 -7.88 -26.79
CA ARG A 171 4.18 -7.62 -25.33
C ARG A 171 3.23 -8.51 -24.55
N GLN A 172 2.47 -9.32 -25.26
CA GLN A 172 2.24 -10.67 -24.75
C GLN A 172 3.57 -11.30 -24.30
N SER A 173 4.74 -10.95 -24.87
CA SER A 173 6.04 -11.45 -24.41
C SER A 173 6.41 -11.05 -22.98
N THR A 174 6.32 -9.78 -22.53
CA THR A 174 6.80 -9.41 -21.18
C THR A 174 5.92 -10.00 -20.07
N VAL A 175 4.60 -9.91 -20.21
CA VAL A 175 3.67 -10.49 -19.23
C VAL A 175 3.72 -12.02 -19.30
N ARG A 176 3.77 -12.62 -20.51
CA ARG A 176 3.95 -14.08 -20.62
C ARG A 176 5.30 -14.52 -20.10
N GLU A 177 6.36 -13.73 -20.29
CA GLU A 177 7.70 -14.06 -19.83
C GLU A 177 7.78 -14.00 -18.31
N ARG A 178 7.23 -12.94 -17.70
CA ARG A 178 7.07 -12.86 -16.25
C ARG A 178 6.16 -13.97 -15.73
N SER A 179 5.07 -14.27 -16.43
CA SER A 179 4.15 -15.36 -16.09
C SER A 179 4.85 -16.71 -16.11
N ARG A 180 5.69 -16.96 -17.13
CA ARG A 180 6.51 -18.17 -17.29
C ARG A 180 7.56 -18.28 -16.18
N ARG A 181 8.34 -17.21 -15.95
CA ARG A 181 9.38 -17.15 -14.91
C ARG A 181 8.80 -17.29 -13.50
N GLY A 182 7.69 -16.59 -13.23
CA GLY A 182 7.02 -16.57 -11.93
C GLY A 182 6.02 -17.69 -11.72
N SER A 183 5.75 -18.52 -12.74
CA SER A 183 4.71 -19.56 -12.73
C SER A 183 3.37 -19.07 -12.17
N THR A 184 2.93 -17.88 -12.61
CA THR A 184 1.71 -17.23 -12.13
C THR A 184 1.00 -16.50 -13.27
N SER A 185 -0.33 -16.46 -13.21
CA SER A 185 -1.19 -15.67 -14.10
C SER A 185 -1.81 -14.47 -13.39
N ASP A 186 -1.41 -14.19 -12.14
CA ASP A 186 -1.92 -13.05 -11.38
C ASP A 186 -1.46 -11.73 -12.04
N LEU A 187 -2.38 -11.06 -12.72
CA LEU A 187 -2.08 -9.85 -13.45
C LEU A 187 -1.72 -8.68 -12.51
N ASP A 188 -2.25 -8.64 -11.28
CA ASP A 188 -1.94 -7.59 -10.33
C ASP A 188 -0.48 -7.69 -9.87
N LEU A 189 0.01 -8.92 -9.65
CA LEU A 189 1.42 -9.20 -9.40
C LEU A 189 2.28 -8.84 -10.61
N LEU A 190 1.90 -9.30 -11.81
CA LEU A 190 2.70 -9.13 -13.02
C LEU A 190 2.78 -7.67 -13.50
N ALA A 191 1.75 -6.87 -13.21
CA ALA A 191 1.65 -5.44 -13.53
C ALA A 191 2.16 -4.52 -12.42
N TYR A 192 2.62 -5.08 -11.29
CA TYR A 192 3.03 -4.29 -10.13
C TYR A 192 4.16 -3.27 -10.44
N PRO A 193 5.20 -3.60 -11.23
CA PRO A 193 6.23 -2.62 -11.60
C PRO A 193 5.67 -1.42 -12.35
N GLU A 194 4.81 -1.66 -13.34
CA GLU A 194 4.18 -0.62 -14.14
C GLU A 194 3.22 0.21 -13.29
N THR A 195 2.47 -0.44 -12.38
CA THR A 195 1.58 0.23 -11.41
C THR A 195 2.36 1.23 -10.54
N VAL A 196 3.48 0.78 -9.95
CA VAL A 196 4.32 1.65 -9.12
C VAL A 196 4.90 2.81 -9.94
N ASN A 197 5.33 2.58 -11.17
CA ASN A 197 5.88 3.63 -12.02
C ASN A 197 4.83 4.70 -12.38
N VAL A 198 3.62 4.28 -12.76
CA VAL A 198 2.52 5.21 -13.06
C VAL A 198 2.14 6.02 -11.82
N ALA A 199 2.01 5.38 -10.66
CA ALA A 199 1.73 6.09 -9.40
C ALA A 199 2.85 7.08 -9.03
N ARG A 200 4.12 6.72 -9.25
CA ARG A 200 5.27 7.60 -8.98
C ARG A 200 5.29 8.83 -9.87
N LEU A 201 4.95 8.66 -11.14
CA LEU A 201 4.82 9.77 -12.08
C LEU A 201 3.70 10.71 -11.62
N ALA A 202 2.49 10.18 -11.41
CA ALA A 202 1.32 10.98 -11.08
C ALA A 202 1.47 11.73 -9.74
N THR A 203 2.23 11.16 -8.80
CA THR A 203 2.53 11.78 -7.50
C THR A 203 3.83 12.59 -7.50
N SER A 204 4.56 12.65 -8.61
CA SER A 204 5.78 13.46 -8.70
C SER A 204 5.43 14.95 -8.64
N PRO A 205 6.02 15.74 -7.72
CA PRO A 205 5.68 17.15 -7.57
C PRO A 205 5.77 17.93 -8.88
N GLY A 206 6.88 17.82 -9.62
CA GLY A 206 7.08 18.57 -10.86
C GLY A 206 6.12 18.16 -11.99
N PHE A 207 5.82 16.87 -12.13
CA PHE A 207 4.87 16.40 -13.14
C PHE A 207 3.45 16.84 -12.80
N ASN A 208 3.06 16.64 -11.54
CA ASN A 208 1.75 16.97 -11.03
C ASN A 208 1.45 18.47 -11.12
N THR A 209 2.34 19.33 -10.61
CA THR A 209 2.19 20.79 -10.69
C THR A 209 2.02 21.25 -12.13
N ARG A 210 2.77 20.65 -13.06
CA ARG A 210 2.66 20.99 -14.48
C ARG A 210 1.33 20.52 -15.07
N MET A 211 0.92 19.28 -14.83
CA MET A 211 -0.34 18.72 -15.35
C MET A 211 -1.58 19.44 -14.81
N LEU A 212 -1.52 19.95 -13.57
CA LEU A 212 -2.60 20.71 -12.93
C LEU A 212 -2.50 22.23 -13.11
N GLN A 213 -1.57 22.71 -13.94
CA GLN A 213 -1.42 24.14 -14.19
C GLN A 213 -2.75 24.73 -14.71
N PRO A 214 -3.26 25.82 -14.10
CA PRO A 214 -4.45 26.51 -14.58
C PRO A 214 -4.29 26.94 -16.05
N GLY A 215 -5.31 26.70 -16.86
CA GLY A 215 -5.31 27.07 -18.26
C GLY A 215 -4.48 26.16 -19.18
N LEU A 216 -3.83 25.11 -18.67
CA LEU A 216 -3.20 24.11 -19.53
C LEU A 216 -4.27 23.36 -20.34
N TRP A 217 -4.09 23.27 -21.66
CA TRP A 217 -5.09 22.64 -22.54
C TRP A 217 -4.89 21.12 -22.60
N HIS A 218 -5.96 20.41 -22.97
CA HIS A 218 -5.95 18.95 -23.11
C HIS A 218 -4.78 18.46 -23.98
N ARG A 219 -4.54 19.12 -25.12
CA ARG A 219 -3.45 18.77 -26.05
C ARG A 219 -2.08 18.87 -25.39
N ASP A 220 -1.82 19.93 -24.63
CA ASP A 220 -0.53 20.11 -23.95
C ASP A 220 -0.35 19.09 -22.81
N ARG A 221 -1.42 18.77 -22.07
CA ARG A 221 -1.40 17.67 -21.09
C ARG A 221 -1.13 16.32 -21.74
N TYR A 222 -1.69 16.09 -22.93
CA TYR A 222 -1.44 14.89 -23.71
C TYR A 222 0.02 14.77 -24.14
N ASP A 223 0.61 15.84 -24.68
CA ASP A 223 2.02 15.86 -25.08
C ASP A 223 2.97 15.63 -23.90
N LEU A 224 2.66 16.20 -22.73
CA LEU A 224 3.40 15.93 -21.49
C LEU A 224 3.27 14.47 -21.05
N SER A 225 2.07 13.90 -21.17
CA SER A 225 1.82 12.50 -20.82
C SER A 225 2.59 11.55 -21.75
N ILE A 226 2.62 11.82 -23.05
CA ILE A 226 3.40 11.03 -24.02
C ILE A 226 4.89 11.04 -23.68
N LYS A 227 5.46 12.22 -23.43
CA LYS A 227 6.88 12.37 -23.05
C LYS A 227 7.21 11.62 -21.76
N ALA A 228 6.30 11.65 -20.78
CA ALA A 228 6.50 10.93 -19.53
C ALA A 228 6.40 9.41 -19.70
N VAL A 229 5.44 8.93 -20.50
CA VAL A 229 5.18 7.51 -20.73
C VAL A 229 6.28 6.82 -21.53
N ALA A 230 6.95 7.53 -22.43
CA ALA A 230 8.07 7.02 -23.21
C ALA A 230 9.19 6.41 -22.35
N GLY A 231 9.34 6.82 -21.09
CA GLY A 231 10.34 6.28 -20.16
C GLY A 231 9.90 5.09 -19.30
N PHE A 232 8.61 4.75 -19.23
CA PHE A 232 8.10 3.70 -18.32
C PHE A 232 7.92 2.34 -18.98
N PHE A 233 7.67 2.35 -20.28
CA PHE A 233 7.26 1.17 -21.01
C PHE A 233 8.40 0.80 -21.98
N PRO A 234 9.16 -0.29 -21.74
CA PRO A 234 10.24 -0.71 -22.62
C PRO A 234 9.72 -0.97 -24.03
N ALA A 235 10.23 -0.25 -25.04
CA ALA A 235 9.87 -0.37 -26.47
C ALA A 235 8.38 -0.70 -26.70
N ALA A 236 7.49 0.06 -26.06
CA ALA A 236 6.07 -0.06 -26.34
C ALA A 236 5.82 0.36 -27.79
N HIS A 237 4.95 -0.36 -28.50
CA HIS A 237 4.35 0.17 -29.72
C HIS A 237 3.75 1.54 -29.41
N GLU A 238 3.90 2.49 -30.33
CA GLU A 238 3.41 3.87 -30.20
C GLU A 238 1.97 3.90 -29.66
N ASP A 239 1.09 3.01 -30.15
CA ASP A 239 -0.31 2.85 -29.73
C ASP A 239 -0.53 2.61 -28.22
N GLU A 240 0.36 1.89 -27.54
CA GLU A 240 0.23 1.61 -26.10
C GLU A 240 0.69 2.79 -25.24
N SER A 241 1.78 3.43 -25.65
CA SER A 241 2.21 4.68 -25.04
C SER A 241 1.16 5.77 -25.23
N LEU A 242 0.50 5.81 -26.39
CA LEU A 242 -0.64 6.67 -26.66
C LEU A 242 -1.82 6.33 -25.73
N ARG A 243 -2.18 5.05 -25.54
CA ARG A 243 -3.25 4.63 -24.60
C ARG A 243 -2.95 4.99 -23.15
N ALA A 244 -1.73 4.76 -22.68
CA ALA A 244 -1.31 5.12 -21.34
C ALA A 244 -1.33 6.64 -21.14
N ALA A 245 -0.80 7.38 -22.12
CA ALA A 245 -0.81 8.84 -22.10
C ALA A 245 -2.23 9.40 -22.13
N HIS A 246 -3.14 8.82 -22.93
CA HIS A 246 -4.55 9.19 -22.95
C HIS A 246 -5.20 9.02 -21.57
N ARG A 247 -4.96 7.90 -20.88
CA ARG A 247 -5.50 7.68 -19.53
C ARG A 247 -4.91 8.63 -18.48
N ILE A 248 -3.61 8.89 -18.54
CA ILE A 248 -2.96 9.89 -17.67
C ILE A 248 -3.56 11.27 -17.91
N THR A 249 -3.73 11.67 -19.17
CA THR A 249 -4.32 12.95 -19.56
C THR A 249 -5.75 13.07 -19.06
N ALA A 250 -6.61 12.09 -19.36
CA ALA A 250 -8.01 12.08 -18.93
C ALA A 250 -8.15 12.13 -17.39
N PHE A 251 -7.23 11.48 -16.69
CA PHE A 251 -7.19 11.52 -15.23
C PHE A 251 -6.89 12.93 -14.70
N PHE A 252 -5.86 13.60 -15.23
CA PHE A 252 -5.52 14.96 -14.82
C PHE A 252 -6.54 15.99 -15.28
N ASP A 253 -7.18 15.81 -16.44
CA ASP A 253 -8.31 16.63 -16.88
C ASP A 253 -9.48 16.55 -15.90
N ALA A 254 -9.80 15.35 -15.42
CA ALA A 254 -10.86 15.17 -14.43
C ALA A 254 -10.54 15.88 -13.10
N ILE A 255 -9.28 15.85 -12.66
CA ILE A 255 -8.85 16.58 -11.45
C ILE A 255 -8.92 18.10 -11.70
N ALA A 256 -8.32 18.58 -12.79
CA ALA A 256 -8.29 20.01 -13.11
C ALA A 256 -9.71 20.58 -13.22
N TRP A 257 -10.63 19.82 -13.81
CA TRP A 257 -12.04 20.17 -13.88
C TRP A 257 -12.71 20.20 -12.50
N ASN A 258 -12.38 19.24 -11.62
CA ASN A 258 -12.92 19.24 -10.26
C ASN A 258 -12.42 20.44 -9.44
N ILE A 259 -11.13 20.75 -9.51
CA ILE A 259 -10.54 21.94 -8.87
C ILE A 259 -11.21 23.22 -9.38
N LYS A 260 -11.51 23.30 -10.68
CA LYS A 260 -12.22 24.45 -11.26
C LYS A 260 -13.66 24.58 -10.74
N ARG A 261 -14.35 23.45 -10.50
CA ARG A 261 -15.74 23.44 -10.00
C ARG A 261 -15.84 23.62 -8.49
N ASN A 262 -14.87 23.09 -7.76
CA ASN A 262 -14.80 23.06 -6.31
C ASN A 262 -13.42 23.60 -5.89
N PRO A 263 -13.19 24.92 -5.97
CA PRO A 263 -11.92 25.50 -5.57
C PRO A 263 -11.65 25.16 -4.09
N PRO A 264 -10.42 24.77 -3.73
CA PRO A 264 -10.09 24.53 -2.33
C PRO A 264 -10.33 25.81 -1.50
N PRO A 265 -10.66 25.68 -0.20
CA PRO A 265 -10.74 26.83 0.69
C PRO A 265 -9.39 27.58 0.69
N SER A 266 -9.44 28.87 1.02
CA SER A 266 -8.27 29.75 1.02
C SER A 266 -7.07 29.10 1.73
N PRO A 267 -5.82 29.30 1.27
CA PRO A 267 -4.62 28.73 1.89
C PRO A 267 -4.46 29.04 3.39
N ALA A 268 -5.23 29.98 3.95
CA ALA A 268 -5.32 30.23 5.39
C ALA A 268 -5.98 29.07 6.20
N ASP A 269 -6.80 28.23 5.56
CA ASP A 269 -7.56 27.14 6.20
C ASP A 269 -7.03 25.73 5.86
N ALA A 270 -6.04 25.66 4.97
CA ALA A 270 -5.46 24.42 4.47
C ALA A 270 -4.29 23.97 5.35
N GLY A 271 -4.46 22.88 6.12
CA GLY A 271 -3.34 22.16 6.72
C GLY A 271 -2.31 21.71 5.66
N PRO A 272 -1.10 21.30 6.06
CA PRO A 272 0.04 21.00 5.17
C PRO A 272 -0.16 19.71 4.37
N GLY A 273 -1.18 19.68 3.50
CA GLY A 273 -1.42 18.66 2.51
C GLY A 273 -0.96 19.15 1.14
N THR A 274 -0.43 18.25 0.31
CA THR A 274 -0.19 18.59 -1.09
C THR A 274 -1.53 18.93 -1.78
N PRO A 275 -1.57 19.82 -2.78
CA PRO A 275 -2.78 20.10 -3.56
C PRO A 275 -3.43 18.83 -4.13
N LEU A 276 -2.61 17.81 -4.37
CA LEU A 276 -3.07 16.48 -4.76
C LEU A 276 -3.79 15.76 -3.61
N GLY A 277 -3.25 15.76 -2.39
CA GLY A 277 -3.92 15.18 -1.21
C GLY A 277 -5.29 15.82 -0.92
N GLN A 278 -5.44 17.12 -1.20
CA GLN A 278 -6.74 17.80 -1.13
C GLN A 278 -7.67 17.45 -2.31
N ALA A 279 -7.15 17.30 -3.52
CA ALA A 279 -7.92 16.85 -4.69
C ALA A 279 -8.33 15.36 -4.61
N TRP A 280 -7.57 14.54 -3.88
CA TRP A 280 -7.87 13.13 -3.65
C TRP A 280 -8.91 12.93 -2.55
N SER A 281 -8.83 13.69 -1.45
CA SER A 281 -9.81 13.62 -0.37
C SER A 281 -11.21 14.05 -0.82
N THR A 282 -11.30 14.91 -1.85
CA THR A 282 -12.58 15.32 -2.47
C THR A 282 -13.18 14.26 -3.40
N ARG A 283 -12.41 13.26 -3.87
CA ARG A 283 -12.90 12.15 -4.71
C ARG A 283 -13.18 10.86 -3.93
N GLY A 284 -12.90 10.85 -2.62
CA GLY A 284 -13.13 9.75 -1.70
C GLY A 284 -14.46 9.81 -0.93
N ARG A 285 -15.48 10.50 -1.47
CA ARG A 285 -16.87 10.42 -1.00
C ARG A 285 -17.77 9.90 -2.10
#